data_AF-A0A9P8HK62-F1
#
_entry.id   AF-A0A9P8HK62-F1
#
_cell.length_a   1.000
_cell.length_b   1.000
_cell.length_c   1.000
_cell.angle_alpha   90.00
_cell.angle_beta   90.00
_cell.angle_gamma   90.00
#
_symmetry.space_group_name_H-M   'P 1'
#
loop_
_entity.id
_entity.type
_entity.pdbx_description
1 polymer ?
#
loop_
_entity_poly.entity_id
_entity_poly.type
_entity_poly.pdbx_seq_one_letter_code
_entity_poly.pdbx_strand_id
1 'polypeptide(L)'
;MSQRFLLQLLFATLAVSANFPFKAKFGTSPAPFSIDVDPSFIEETRVKASLARIATDLVQHVPQDGPPAENITAIKDYWTHNYNWNDTQKRLNDHLPQFTTTIDGAGNYSHPIPLHFVHKQSSRKDAIPLLFVHGYPGSIIEVERVIDGYTNPPSNETAFHVVAPSLPGFGFSPAPEYPGLGLRESGQAFHKLMLQLGYTKYIVHGGDLGSHTVRYMAIDQPESVRALHTNLWYQVPNQQDMDNFNAKNSTAEEAFLINVLATFRLSFLGQRQVFENEPLQWA
;
A
#
# COMPACT_ATOMS: atom_id res chain seq x y z
N MET A 1 -46.24 -19.42 -10.31
CA MET A 1 -44.77 -19.31 -10.34
C MET A 1 -44.42 -17.97 -9.71
N SER A 2 -44.05 -17.96 -8.44
CA SER A 2 -44.13 -16.77 -7.59
C SER A 2 -42.83 -15.95 -7.61
N GLN A 3 -42.99 -14.65 -7.36
CA GLN A 3 -41.97 -13.62 -7.11
C GLN A 3 -40.90 -13.98 -6.03
N ARG A 4 -40.95 -15.18 -5.45
CA ARG A 4 -40.00 -15.69 -4.45
C ARG A 4 -38.72 -16.29 -5.05
N PHE A 5 -38.68 -16.57 -6.36
CA PHE A 5 -37.46 -17.09 -7.00
C PHE A 5 -36.49 -15.98 -7.48
N LEU A 6 -36.95 -14.75 -7.67
CA LEU A 6 -36.08 -13.61 -8.03
C LEU A 6 -35.43 -12.95 -6.80
N LEU A 7 -36.05 -13.02 -5.62
CA LEU A 7 -35.51 -12.40 -4.40
C LEU A 7 -34.38 -13.21 -3.72
N GLN A 8 -34.24 -14.50 -4.02
CA GLN A 8 -33.14 -15.32 -3.45
C GLN A 8 -31.84 -15.25 -4.26
N LEU A 9 -31.89 -14.78 -5.52
CA LEU A 9 -30.66 -14.43 -6.25
C LEU A 9 -30.11 -13.04 -5.89
N LEU A 10 -30.84 -12.23 -5.12
CA LEU A 10 -30.45 -10.86 -4.78
C LEU A 10 -29.78 -10.69 -3.40
N PHE A 11 -29.62 -11.75 -2.60
CA PHE A 11 -29.10 -11.64 -1.23
C PHE A 11 -27.90 -12.57 -0.89
N ALA A 12 -27.23 -13.16 -1.87
CA ALA A 12 -26.02 -13.97 -1.62
C ALA A 12 -24.84 -13.72 -2.57
N THR A 13 -24.91 -12.73 -3.46
CA THR A 13 -23.79 -12.31 -4.29
C THR A 13 -23.84 -10.81 -4.54
N LEU A 14 -23.57 -10.01 -3.51
CA LEU A 14 -22.83 -8.76 -3.73
C LEU A 14 -21.35 -9.11 -3.86
N ALA A 15 -21.03 -10.00 -4.82
CA ALA A 15 -19.78 -9.88 -5.52
C ALA A 15 -20.04 -8.73 -6.50
N VAL A 16 -19.80 -7.50 -6.04
CA VAL A 16 -19.64 -6.39 -6.98
C VAL A 16 -18.46 -6.81 -7.84
N SER A 17 -18.75 -7.34 -9.03
CA SER A 17 -17.74 -7.62 -10.03
C SER A 17 -17.30 -6.27 -10.58
N ALA A 18 -16.43 -5.58 -9.86
CA ALA A 18 -15.38 -4.89 -10.57
C ALA A 18 -14.68 -5.97 -11.39
N ASN A 19 -14.53 -5.74 -12.70
CA ASN A 19 -13.79 -6.63 -13.58
C ASN A 19 -12.31 -6.56 -13.20
N PHE A 20 -11.96 -7.15 -12.05
CA PHE A 20 -10.58 -7.29 -11.64
C PHE A 20 -9.91 -8.21 -12.66
N PRO A 21 -8.66 -7.90 -13.05
CA PRO A 21 -7.88 -8.81 -13.88
C PRO A 21 -7.43 -10.06 -13.10
N PHE A 22 -7.95 -10.29 -11.89
CA PHE A 22 -7.62 -11.41 -11.02
C PHE A 22 -8.86 -11.94 -10.31
N LYS A 23 -8.81 -13.20 -9.88
CA LYS A 23 -9.91 -13.82 -9.13
C LYS A 23 -9.77 -13.56 -7.63
N ALA A 24 -10.75 -12.90 -7.03
CA ALA A 24 -10.82 -12.71 -5.58
C ALA A 24 -12.24 -12.89 -5.05
N LYS A 25 -12.36 -13.28 -3.78
CA LYS A 25 -13.62 -13.36 -3.05
C LYS A 25 -13.43 -12.72 -1.70
N PHE A 26 -14.22 -11.69 -1.39
CA PHE A 26 -14.14 -10.99 -0.11
C PHE A 26 -15.32 -11.38 0.78
N GLY A 27 -15.05 -12.24 1.77
CA GLY A 27 -16.03 -12.65 2.78
C GLY A 27 -15.97 -11.79 4.04
N THR A 28 -16.88 -11.98 4.98
CA THR A 28 -16.92 -11.24 6.25
C THR A 28 -15.86 -11.67 7.28
N SER A 29 -15.02 -12.64 6.93
CA SER A 29 -13.91 -13.12 7.76
C SER A 29 -12.71 -13.48 6.88
N PRO A 30 -11.49 -13.42 7.43
CA PRO A 30 -10.26 -13.83 6.75
C PRO A 30 -10.38 -15.20 6.07
N ALA A 31 -10.18 -15.21 4.76
CA ALA A 31 -10.13 -16.43 3.95
C ALA A 31 -8.87 -16.46 3.08
N PRO A 32 -8.25 -17.63 2.85
CA PRO A 32 -7.06 -17.75 2.01
C PRO A 32 -7.29 -17.17 0.61
N PHE A 33 -6.26 -16.49 0.09
CA PHE A 33 -6.21 -15.90 -1.23
C PHE A 33 -4.96 -16.39 -1.96
N SER A 34 -5.09 -16.59 -3.26
CA SER A 34 -3.96 -16.87 -4.14
C SER A 34 -4.11 -15.99 -5.37
N ILE A 35 -3.00 -15.36 -5.75
CA ILE A 35 -2.91 -14.51 -6.94
C ILE A 35 -3.15 -15.40 -8.16
N ASP A 36 -4.21 -15.10 -8.90
CA ASP A 36 -4.57 -15.76 -10.16
C ASP A 36 -5.03 -14.67 -11.14
N VAL A 37 -4.06 -14.09 -11.86
CA VAL A 37 -4.28 -13.04 -12.86
C VAL A 37 -4.66 -13.67 -14.20
N ASP A 38 -5.64 -13.08 -14.89
CA ASP A 38 -6.08 -13.51 -16.21
C ASP A 38 -4.91 -13.46 -17.22
N PRO A 39 -4.56 -14.59 -17.87
CA PRO A 39 -3.53 -14.62 -18.90
C PRO A 39 -3.73 -13.61 -20.03
N SER A 40 -4.98 -13.30 -20.37
CA SER A 40 -5.30 -12.31 -21.40
C SER A 40 -4.91 -10.89 -20.98
N PHE A 41 -5.09 -10.53 -19.70
CA PHE A 41 -4.67 -9.25 -19.17
C PHE A 41 -3.14 -9.10 -19.17
N ILE A 42 -2.41 -10.18 -18.87
CA ILE A 42 -0.94 -10.22 -18.92
C ILE A 42 -0.46 -9.97 -20.35
N GLU A 43 -1.02 -10.69 -21.32
CA GLU A 43 -0.66 -10.55 -22.73
C GLU A 43 -1.03 -9.17 -23.29
N GLU A 44 -2.22 -8.66 -22.95
CA GLU A 44 -2.62 -7.31 -23.31
C GLU A 44 -1.64 -6.25 -22.76
N THR A 45 -1.21 -6.41 -21.51
CA THR A 45 -0.23 -5.53 -20.87
C THR A 45 1.12 -5.59 -21.59
N ARG A 46 1.59 -6.79 -21.96
CA ARG A 46 2.83 -6.99 -22.72
C ARG A 46 2.76 -6.32 -24.11
N VAL A 47 1.64 -6.45 -24.81
CA VAL A 47 1.42 -5.81 -26.11
C VAL A 47 1.40 -4.29 -25.96
N LYS A 48 0.69 -3.75 -24.97
CA LYS A 48 0.68 -2.30 -24.66
C LYS A 48 2.08 -1.76 -24.40
N ALA A 49 2.90 -2.47 -23.61
CA ALA A 49 4.31 -2.14 -23.43
C ALA A 49 5.07 -2.09 -24.77
N SER A 50 4.92 -3.12 -25.62
CA SER A 50 5.62 -3.18 -26.92
C SER A 50 5.27 -2.02 -27.87
N LEU A 51 4.03 -1.54 -27.81
CA LEU A 51 3.51 -0.45 -28.65
C LEU A 51 3.73 0.94 -28.04
N ALA A 52 4.28 1.03 -26.83
CA ALA A 52 4.55 2.30 -26.19
C ALA A 52 5.47 3.17 -27.05
N ARG A 53 5.03 4.41 -27.31
CA ARG A 53 5.81 5.45 -27.98
C ARG A 53 6.59 6.21 -26.92
N ILE A 54 7.92 6.19 -27.04
CA ILE A 54 8.80 6.88 -26.10
C ILE A 54 8.92 8.34 -26.53
N ALA A 55 8.88 9.25 -25.55
CA ALA A 55 9.10 10.67 -25.80
C ALA A 55 10.54 10.92 -26.26
N THR A 56 10.73 11.94 -27.10
CA THR A 56 12.06 12.38 -27.50
C THR A 56 12.70 13.15 -26.35
N ASP A 57 13.91 12.78 -25.96
CA ASP A 57 14.68 13.51 -24.96
C ASP A 57 15.06 14.92 -25.46
N LEU A 58 15.28 15.83 -24.51
CA LEU A 58 15.97 17.08 -24.79
C LEU A 58 17.40 16.80 -25.27
N VAL A 59 17.90 17.65 -26.17
CA VAL A 59 19.29 17.55 -26.68
C VAL A 59 20.32 17.63 -25.54
N GLN A 60 19.98 18.34 -24.45
CA GLN A 60 20.75 18.35 -23.22
C GLN A 60 20.05 17.41 -22.24
N HIS A 61 20.69 16.29 -21.92
CA HIS A 61 20.17 15.35 -20.91
C HIS A 61 20.27 16.00 -19.53
N VAL A 62 19.11 16.40 -18.99
CA VAL A 62 18.95 17.04 -17.69
C VAL A 62 18.10 16.11 -16.83
N PRO A 63 18.67 15.37 -15.85
CA PRO A 63 17.94 14.39 -15.04
C PRO A 63 16.75 14.97 -14.26
N GLN A 64 16.70 16.29 -14.09
CA GLN A 64 15.63 17.01 -13.39
C GLN A 64 14.27 16.94 -14.12
N ASP A 65 14.25 16.70 -15.42
CA ASP A 65 13.02 16.64 -16.24
C ASP A 65 12.41 15.23 -16.32
N GLY A 66 12.95 14.29 -15.55
CA GLY A 66 12.48 12.91 -15.46
C GLY A 66 13.47 11.89 -16.01
N PRO A 67 13.06 10.61 -16.08
CA PRO A 67 13.92 9.54 -16.58
C PRO A 67 14.23 9.73 -18.08
N PRO A 68 15.47 9.50 -18.51
CA PRO A 68 15.84 9.64 -19.92
C PRO A 68 15.17 8.55 -20.78
N ALA A 69 14.96 8.85 -22.07
CA ALA A 69 14.30 7.97 -23.03
C ALA A 69 15.01 6.61 -23.16
N GLU A 70 16.33 6.56 -23.00
CA GLU A 70 17.09 5.31 -23.00
C GLU A 70 16.66 4.37 -21.86
N ASN A 71 16.41 4.90 -20.66
CA ASN A 71 15.99 4.11 -19.50
C ASN A 71 14.57 3.58 -19.70
N ILE A 72 13.66 4.41 -20.22
CA ILE A 72 12.29 3.99 -20.51
C ILE A 72 12.27 2.95 -21.63
N THR A 73 13.14 3.10 -22.66
CA THR A 73 13.30 2.12 -23.73
C THR A 73 13.81 0.79 -23.18
N ALA A 74 14.82 0.81 -22.31
CA ALA A 74 15.34 -0.42 -21.68
C ALA A 74 14.27 -1.15 -20.84
N ILE A 75 13.46 -0.40 -20.07
CA ILE A 75 12.33 -0.97 -19.31
C ILE A 75 11.28 -1.56 -20.25
N LYS A 76 10.91 -0.83 -21.31
CA LYS A 76 9.96 -1.28 -22.33
C LYS A 76 10.41 -2.60 -22.96
N ASP A 77 11.67 -2.68 -23.38
CA ASP A 77 12.23 -3.86 -24.03
C ASP A 77 12.24 -5.05 -23.07
N TYR A 78 12.69 -4.84 -21.83
CA TYR A 78 12.68 -5.87 -20.80
C TYR A 78 11.26 -6.38 -20.51
N TRP A 79 10.26 -5.50 -20.35
CA TRP A 79 8.87 -5.92 -20.14
C TRP A 79 8.26 -6.63 -21.33
N THR A 80 8.65 -6.26 -22.55
CA THR A 80 8.11 -6.87 -23.78
C THR A 80 8.66 -8.27 -24.01
N HIS A 81 9.92 -8.50 -23.68
CA HIS A 81 10.68 -9.66 -24.14
C HIS A 81 11.16 -10.60 -23.03
N ASN A 82 11.37 -10.09 -21.80
CA ASN A 82 12.08 -10.83 -20.75
C ASN A 82 11.27 -10.98 -19.45
N TYR A 83 10.40 -10.02 -19.12
CA TYR A 83 9.63 -10.08 -17.88
C TYR A 83 8.56 -11.18 -17.95
N ASN A 84 8.55 -12.05 -16.95
CA ASN A 84 7.57 -13.13 -16.82
C ASN A 84 6.72 -12.93 -15.56
N TRP A 85 5.46 -12.55 -15.75
CA TRP A 85 4.51 -12.40 -14.65
C TRP A 85 4.24 -13.72 -13.92
N ASN A 86 4.21 -14.85 -14.63
CA ASN A 86 3.91 -16.14 -14.01
C ASN A 86 4.96 -16.54 -12.96
N ASP A 87 6.22 -16.18 -13.17
CA ASP A 87 7.29 -16.41 -12.18
C ASP A 87 7.09 -15.52 -10.95
N THR A 88 6.67 -14.26 -11.14
CA THR A 88 6.32 -13.34 -10.05
C THR A 88 5.12 -13.85 -9.26
N GLN A 89 4.04 -14.23 -9.95
CA GLN A 89 2.83 -14.77 -9.34
C GLN A 89 3.13 -16.04 -8.53
N LYS A 90 3.90 -16.97 -9.11
CA LYS A 90 4.32 -18.20 -8.42
C LYS A 90 5.13 -17.88 -7.17
N ARG A 91 6.15 -17.03 -7.28
CA ARG A 91 7.00 -16.61 -6.17
C ARG A 91 6.21 -16.01 -5.02
N LEU A 92 5.29 -15.07 -5.32
CA LEU A 92 4.46 -14.42 -4.30
C LEU A 92 3.50 -15.42 -3.63
N ASN A 93 2.84 -16.29 -4.40
CA ASN A 93 1.95 -17.31 -3.86
C ASN A 93 2.68 -18.35 -2.99
N ASP A 94 3.90 -18.73 -3.37
CA ASP A 94 4.70 -19.71 -2.63
C ASP A 94 5.26 -19.12 -1.32
N HIS A 95 5.63 -17.83 -1.32
CA HIS A 95 6.35 -17.21 -0.22
C HIS A 95 5.44 -16.49 0.78
N LEU A 96 4.36 -15.87 0.30
CA LEU A 96 3.48 -15.02 1.11
C LEU A 96 2.13 -15.72 1.36
N PRO A 97 1.80 -16.05 2.63
CA PRO A 97 0.45 -16.48 2.98
C PRO A 97 -0.49 -15.28 2.88
N GLN A 98 -1.36 -15.31 1.88
CA GLN A 98 -2.25 -14.20 1.54
C GLN A 98 -3.70 -14.53 1.86
N PHE A 99 -4.46 -13.51 2.22
CA PHE A 99 -5.83 -13.60 2.67
C PHE A 99 -6.64 -12.42 2.16
N THR A 100 -7.96 -12.60 2.16
CA THR A 100 -8.93 -11.55 1.87
C THR A 100 -10.03 -11.54 2.93
N THR A 101 -10.59 -10.36 3.21
CA THR A 101 -11.74 -10.16 4.10
C THR A 101 -12.46 -8.87 3.71
N THR A 102 -13.66 -8.66 4.25
CA THR A 102 -14.41 -7.42 4.15
C THR A 102 -14.57 -6.84 5.54
N ILE A 103 -14.21 -5.56 5.69
CA ILE A 103 -14.42 -4.79 6.92
C ILE A 103 -15.68 -3.94 6.80
N ASP A 104 -16.54 -4.00 7.81
CA ASP A 104 -17.78 -3.22 7.87
C ASP A 104 -17.49 -1.74 8.19
N GLY A 105 -17.18 -0.94 7.15
CA GLY A 105 -16.90 0.49 7.25
C GLY A 105 -15.75 0.86 8.19
N ALA A 106 -15.37 2.13 8.21
CA ALA A 106 -14.38 2.67 9.14
C ALA A 106 -14.55 4.18 9.29
N GLY A 107 -14.78 4.65 10.52
CA GLY A 107 -14.94 6.07 10.83
C GLY A 107 -16.10 6.70 10.07
N ASN A 108 -15.77 7.70 9.25
CA ASN A 108 -16.75 8.40 8.41
C ASN A 108 -17.10 7.66 7.11
N TYR A 109 -16.38 6.57 6.79
CA TYR A 109 -16.68 5.71 5.65
C TYR A 109 -17.61 4.58 6.08
N SER A 110 -18.88 4.64 5.66
CA SER A 110 -19.92 3.69 6.08
C SER A 110 -20.10 2.46 5.18
N HIS A 111 -19.35 2.38 4.08
CA HIS A 111 -19.46 1.30 3.10
C HIS A 111 -18.50 0.14 3.40
N PRO A 112 -18.76 -1.08 2.92
CA PRO A 112 -17.85 -2.21 3.05
C PRO A 112 -16.46 -1.90 2.44
N ILE A 113 -15.41 -2.37 3.10
CA ILE A 113 -14.02 -2.21 2.66
C ILE A 113 -13.45 -3.60 2.40
N PRO A 114 -13.41 -4.08 1.14
CA PRO A 114 -12.72 -5.31 0.79
C PRO A 114 -11.20 -5.10 0.92
N LEU A 115 -10.54 -6.00 1.65
CA LEU A 115 -9.11 -5.96 1.91
C LEU A 115 -8.44 -7.26 1.51
N HIS A 116 -7.33 -7.12 0.78
CA HIS A 116 -6.29 -8.12 0.68
C HIS A 116 -5.20 -7.85 1.72
N PHE A 117 -4.62 -8.92 2.27
CA PHE A 117 -3.47 -8.81 3.17
C PHE A 117 -2.62 -10.07 3.20
N VAL A 118 -1.33 -9.89 3.50
CA VAL A 118 -0.42 -10.97 3.88
C VAL A 118 -0.51 -11.18 5.39
N HIS A 119 -0.55 -12.42 5.86
CA HIS A 119 -0.45 -12.75 7.28
C HIS A 119 0.46 -13.96 7.49
N LYS A 120 1.66 -13.71 8.02
CA LYS A 120 2.61 -14.77 8.36
C LYS A 120 2.83 -14.80 9.86
N GLN A 121 2.43 -15.90 10.49
CA GLN A 121 2.61 -16.12 11.92
C GLN A 121 4.00 -16.70 12.19
N SER A 122 4.73 -16.12 13.15
CA SER A 122 5.85 -16.81 13.78
C SER A 122 5.39 -18.07 14.54
N SER A 123 6.25 -19.08 14.58
CA SER A 123 6.08 -20.25 15.47
C SER A 123 6.45 -19.95 16.92
N ARG A 124 7.06 -18.79 17.20
CA ARG A 124 7.45 -18.36 18.55
C ARG A 124 6.25 -17.87 19.35
N LYS A 125 6.11 -18.35 20.58
CA LYS A 125 5.00 -17.99 21.49
C LYS A 125 5.10 -16.56 22.01
N ASP A 126 6.28 -15.96 21.98
CA ASP A 126 6.57 -14.60 22.41
C ASP A 126 6.56 -13.60 21.25
N ALA A 127 6.14 -14.02 20.05
CA ALA A 127 6.11 -13.15 18.89
C ALA A 127 5.10 -12.00 19.05
N ILE A 128 5.55 -10.78 18.73
CA ILE A 128 4.75 -9.56 18.85
C ILE A 128 3.95 -9.36 17.56
N PRO A 129 2.64 -9.11 17.59
CA PRO A 129 1.91 -8.78 16.37
C PRO A 129 2.36 -7.43 15.81
N LEU A 130 2.73 -7.42 14.53
CA LEU A 130 3.21 -6.27 13.77
C LEU A 130 2.30 -6.05 12.56
N LEU A 131 1.69 -4.87 12.48
CA LEU A 131 1.02 -4.40 11.27
C LEU A 131 2.00 -3.58 10.43
N PHE A 132 2.32 -4.06 9.23
CA PHE A 132 3.19 -3.40 8.25
C PHE A 132 2.35 -2.72 7.17
N VAL A 133 2.42 -1.39 7.07
CA VAL A 133 1.64 -0.60 6.11
C VAL A 133 2.58 0.01 5.07
N HIS A 134 2.45 -0.41 3.81
CA HIS A 134 3.21 0.14 2.69
C HIS A 134 2.69 1.55 2.31
N GLY A 135 3.37 2.21 1.36
CA GLY A 135 2.90 3.47 0.78
C GLY A 135 2.79 3.43 -0.74
N TYR A 136 2.96 4.59 -1.37
CA TYR A 136 2.97 4.82 -2.81
C TYR A 136 4.38 5.25 -3.27
N PRO A 137 4.88 4.79 -4.44
CA PRO A 137 4.28 3.83 -5.38
C PRO A 137 4.48 2.36 -4.97
N GLY A 138 4.57 2.12 -3.66
CA GLY A 138 4.79 0.82 -3.04
C GLY A 138 3.63 -0.17 -3.12
N SER A 139 3.88 -1.37 -2.59
CA SER A 139 2.87 -2.43 -2.43
C SER A 139 3.28 -3.44 -1.37
N ILE A 140 2.45 -4.46 -1.15
CA ILE A 140 2.75 -5.61 -0.27
C ILE A 140 4.03 -6.37 -0.67
N ILE A 141 4.56 -6.18 -1.88
CA ILE A 141 5.84 -6.78 -2.29
C ILE A 141 6.99 -6.26 -1.40
N GLU A 142 6.86 -5.09 -0.80
CA GLU A 142 7.86 -4.57 0.15
C GLU A 142 8.05 -5.47 1.37
N VAL A 143 6.96 -6.06 1.90
CA VAL A 143 7.05 -6.91 3.10
C VAL A 143 7.77 -8.22 2.79
N GLU A 144 7.72 -8.70 1.55
CA GLU A 144 8.37 -9.94 1.11
C GLU A 144 9.85 -9.98 1.47
N ARG A 145 10.53 -8.85 1.38
CA ARG A 145 11.98 -8.75 1.63
C ARG A 145 12.37 -8.91 3.09
N VAL A 146 11.43 -8.76 4.02
CA VAL A 146 11.72 -8.71 5.47
C VAL A 146 10.93 -9.73 6.29
N ILE A 147 9.86 -10.30 5.73
CA ILE A 147 8.88 -11.10 6.48
C ILE A 147 9.49 -12.34 7.14
N ASP A 148 10.46 -12.99 6.51
CA ASP A 148 11.11 -14.18 7.07
C ASP A 148 11.99 -13.84 8.26
N GLY A 149 12.76 -12.75 8.17
CA GLY A 149 13.57 -12.26 9.28
C GLY A 149 12.72 -11.87 10.48
N TYR A 150 11.54 -11.30 10.25
CA TYR A 150 10.62 -10.95 11.35
C TYR A 150 9.88 -12.14 11.95
N THR A 151 9.48 -13.10 11.12
CA THR A 151 8.67 -14.24 11.59
C THR A 151 9.51 -15.40 12.13
N ASN A 152 10.77 -15.52 11.71
CA ASN A 152 11.69 -16.56 12.18
C ASN A 152 13.11 -16.01 12.44
N PRO A 153 13.27 -15.02 13.35
CA PRO A 153 14.58 -14.50 13.70
C PRO A 153 15.35 -15.46 14.62
N PRO A 154 16.68 -15.25 14.79
CA PRO A 154 17.48 -15.87 15.83
C PRO A 154 16.84 -15.77 17.23
N SER A 155 17.16 -16.72 18.11
CA SER A 155 16.53 -16.83 19.44
C SER A 155 16.78 -15.63 20.36
N ASN A 156 17.86 -14.88 20.15
CA ASN A 156 18.22 -13.69 20.90
C ASN A 156 17.59 -12.40 20.34
N GLU A 157 16.81 -12.48 19.26
CA GLU A 157 16.13 -11.35 18.63
C GLU A 157 14.61 -11.40 18.87
N THR A 158 13.92 -10.30 18.55
CA THR A 158 12.46 -10.19 18.68
C THR A 158 11.76 -10.78 17.47
N ALA A 159 10.83 -11.71 17.71
CA ALA A 159 9.98 -12.26 16.65
C ALA A 159 8.65 -11.54 16.53
N PHE A 160 8.06 -11.60 15.35
CA PHE A 160 6.79 -10.96 15.04
C PHE A 160 5.81 -11.91 14.33
N HIS A 161 4.52 -11.76 14.62
CA HIS A 161 3.49 -12.14 13.66
C HIS A 161 3.29 -10.95 12.73
N VAL A 162 3.49 -11.12 11.42
CA VAL A 162 3.45 -10.01 10.46
C VAL A 162 2.12 -10.03 9.73
N VAL A 163 1.39 -8.91 9.79
CA VAL A 163 0.19 -8.62 8.99
C VAL A 163 0.51 -7.44 8.08
N ALA A 164 0.37 -7.59 6.77
CA ALA A 164 0.64 -6.54 5.80
C ALA A 164 -0.53 -6.38 4.82
N PRO A 165 -1.49 -5.49 5.11
CA PRO A 165 -2.60 -5.22 4.20
C PRO A 165 -2.13 -4.47 2.95
N SER A 166 -2.77 -4.74 1.82
CA SER A 166 -2.78 -3.80 0.71
C SER A 166 -3.68 -2.62 1.09
N LEU A 167 -3.18 -1.38 0.94
CA LEU A 167 -3.99 -0.18 1.09
C LEU A 167 -5.26 -0.27 0.21
N PRO A 168 -6.43 0.22 0.65
CA PRO A 168 -7.60 0.29 -0.22
C PRO A 168 -7.28 1.04 -1.53
N GLY A 169 -7.59 0.43 -2.67
CA GLY A 169 -7.19 0.91 -4.01
C GLY A 169 -5.80 0.51 -4.47
N PHE A 170 -5.06 -0.30 -3.71
CA PHE A 170 -3.73 -0.77 -4.06
C PHE A 170 -3.69 -2.30 -4.18
N GLY A 171 -2.88 -2.79 -5.12
CA GLY A 171 -2.63 -4.22 -5.30
C GLY A 171 -3.92 -5.01 -5.47
N PHE A 172 -4.15 -5.96 -4.55
CA PHE A 172 -5.34 -6.82 -4.58
C PHE A 172 -6.47 -6.34 -3.63
N SER A 173 -6.31 -5.19 -2.98
CA SER A 173 -7.42 -4.49 -2.29
C SER A 173 -8.11 -3.58 -3.30
N PRO A 174 -9.40 -3.80 -3.60
CA PRO A 174 -10.14 -2.97 -4.57
C PRO A 174 -10.13 -1.48 -4.23
N ALA A 175 -10.25 -0.65 -5.26
CA ALA A 175 -10.50 0.77 -5.09
C ALA A 175 -11.86 1.01 -4.44
N PRO A 176 -11.98 2.02 -3.55
CA PRO A 176 -13.27 2.39 -3.00
C PRO A 176 -14.22 2.89 -4.10
N GLU A 177 -15.47 2.44 -4.03
CA GLU A 177 -16.54 2.89 -4.93
C GLU A 177 -17.22 4.17 -4.45
N TYR A 178 -16.94 4.58 -3.21
CA TYR A 178 -17.54 5.74 -2.56
C TYR A 178 -16.45 6.68 -2.03
N PRO A 179 -16.73 8.00 -1.96
CA PRO A 179 -15.77 8.95 -1.42
C PRO A 179 -15.58 8.77 0.08
N GLY A 180 -14.48 9.34 0.60
CA GLY A 180 -14.23 9.44 2.04
C GLY A 180 -13.39 8.32 2.65
N LEU A 181 -12.91 7.36 1.85
CA LEU A 181 -11.94 6.37 2.32
C LEU A 181 -10.51 6.94 2.23
N GLY A 182 -10.09 7.66 3.27
CA GLY A 182 -8.74 8.20 3.41
C GLY A 182 -7.78 7.28 4.19
N LEU A 183 -6.58 7.79 4.47
CA LEU A 183 -5.56 7.07 5.25
C LEU A 183 -6.00 6.80 6.69
N ARG A 184 -6.75 7.72 7.31
CA ARG A 184 -7.25 7.55 8.69
C ARG A 184 -8.32 6.45 8.75
N GLU A 185 -9.28 6.48 7.83
CA GLU A 185 -10.31 5.45 7.68
C GLU A 185 -9.69 4.10 7.33
N SER A 186 -8.66 4.06 6.47
CA SER A 186 -7.87 2.86 6.19
C SER A 186 -7.21 2.30 7.45
N GLY A 187 -6.59 3.15 8.28
CA GLY A 187 -6.00 2.75 9.56
C GLY A 187 -7.03 2.16 10.54
N GLN A 188 -8.23 2.72 10.58
CA GLN A 188 -9.33 2.18 11.39
C GLN A 188 -9.85 0.84 10.84
N ALA A 189 -9.88 0.67 9.51
CA ALA A 189 -10.18 -0.62 8.89
C ALA A 189 -9.11 -1.67 9.23
N PHE A 190 -7.84 -1.29 9.23
CA PHE A 190 -6.74 -2.17 9.63
C PHE A 190 -6.78 -2.53 11.11
N HIS A 191 -7.22 -1.61 11.98
CA HIS A 191 -7.48 -1.95 13.37
C HIS A 191 -8.55 -3.05 13.50
N LYS A 192 -9.68 -2.91 12.78
CA LYS A 192 -10.71 -3.95 12.73
C LYS A 192 -10.19 -5.28 12.17
N LEU A 193 -9.33 -5.24 11.14
CA LEU A 193 -8.63 -6.43 10.63
C LEU A 193 -7.78 -7.10 11.71
N MET A 194 -6.97 -6.33 12.45
CA MET A 194 -6.16 -6.87 13.55
C MET A 194 -7.03 -7.52 14.64
N LEU A 195 -8.19 -6.93 14.96
CA LEU A 195 -9.16 -7.53 15.88
C LEU A 195 -9.78 -8.82 15.34
N GLN A 196 -10.11 -8.89 14.04
CA GLN A 196 -10.59 -10.12 13.40
C GLN A 196 -9.56 -11.26 13.47
N LEU A 197 -8.26 -10.92 13.44
CA LEU A 197 -7.15 -11.86 13.61
C LEU A 197 -6.83 -12.18 15.08
N GLY A 198 -7.56 -11.61 16.04
CA GLY A 198 -7.37 -11.84 17.47
C GLY A 198 -6.27 -10.99 18.13
N TYR A 199 -5.68 -10.04 17.41
CA TYR A 199 -4.63 -9.17 17.93
C TYR A 199 -5.23 -7.89 18.55
N THR A 200 -5.43 -7.93 19.86
CA THR A 200 -5.93 -6.77 20.64
C THR A 200 -4.82 -5.79 21.04
N LYS A 201 -3.57 -6.22 20.99
CA LYS A 201 -2.38 -5.39 21.26
C LYS A 201 -1.31 -5.71 20.21
N TYR A 202 -0.84 -4.69 19.52
CA TYR A 202 0.09 -4.85 18.42
C TYR A 202 0.94 -3.59 18.23
N ILE A 203 2.00 -3.71 17.46
CA ILE A 203 2.81 -2.58 17.02
C ILE A 203 2.52 -2.28 15.56
N VAL A 204 2.77 -1.04 15.16
CA VAL A 204 2.54 -0.58 13.79
C VAL A 204 3.84 -0.10 13.17
N HIS A 205 4.07 -0.46 11.91
CA HIS A 205 5.15 0.02 11.07
C HIS A 205 4.58 0.60 9.78
N GLY A 206 5.10 1.73 9.33
CA GLY A 206 4.81 2.20 7.98
C GLY A 206 5.80 3.26 7.50
N GLY A 207 6.01 3.29 6.19
CA GLY A 207 6.70 4.36 5.46
C GLY A 207 5.75 5.07 4.52
N ASP A 208 6.14 6.21 3.95
CA ASP A 208 5.33 6.94 2.95
C ASP A 208 3.85 7.13 3.39
N LEU A 209 2.82 6.81 2.60
CA LEU A 209 1.41 6.86 3.01
C LEU A 209 1.11 5.98 4.23
N GLY A 210 1.83 4.87 4.38
CA GLY A 210 1.80 4.02 5.55
C GLY A 210 2.23 4.75 6.82
N SER A 211 3.22 5.66 6.74
CA SER A 211 3.66 6.47 7.89
C SER A 211 2.55 7.37 8.43
N HIS A 212 1.76 7.98 7.54
CA HIS A 212 0.59 8.78 7.91
C HIS A 212 -0.51 7.89 8.51
N THR A 213 -0.77 6.75 7.88
CA THR A 213 -1.77 5.76 8.34
C THR A 213 -1.47 5.30 9.77
N VAL A 214 -0.24 4.86 10.04
CA VAL A 214 0.12 4.34 11.38
C VAL A 214 0.12 5.43 12.45
N ARG A 215 0.43 6.69 12.09
CA ARG A 215 0.29 7.84 13.00
C ARG A 215 -1.15 8.08 13.39
N TYR A 216 -2.10 8.01 12.44
CA TYR A 216 -3.52 8.08 12.77
C TYR A 216 -3.95 6.90 13.67
N MET A 217 -3.47 5.69 13.40
CA MET A 217 -3.78 4.52 14.24
C MET A 217 -3.28 4.69 15.68
N ALA A 218 -2.07 5.24 15.87
CA ALA A 218 -1.55 5.48 17.22
C ALA A 218 -2.38 6.50 18.02
N ILE A 219 -3.01 7.47 17.33
CA ILE A 219 -3.92 8.44 17.94
C ILE A 219 -5.29 7.83 18.21
N ASP A 220 -5.85 7.11 17.22
CA ASP A 220 -7.22 6.63 17.27
C ASP A 220 -7.38 5.38 18.12
N GLN A 221 -6.32 4.57 18.25
CA GLN A 221 -6.35 3.26 18.90
C GLN A 221 -5.25 3.10 19.98
N PRO A 222 -5.12 4.05 20.93
CA PRO A 222 -4.00 4.07 21.89
C PRO A 222 -3.98 2.84 22.82
N GLU A 223 -5.14 2.21 23.06
CA GLU A 223 -5.23 0.99 23.88
C GLU A 223 -4.68 -0.26 23.18
N SER A 224 -4.71 -0.27 21.84
CA SER A 224 -4.29 -1.42 21.02
C SER A 224 -2.90 -1.23 20.42
N VAL A 225 -2.57 -0.02 19.95
CA VAL A 225 -1.28 0.30 19.34
C VAL A 225 -0.25 0.58 20.43
N ARG A 226 0.64 -0.39 20.68
CA ARG A 226 1.61 -0.33 21.78
C ARG A 226 2.90 0.40 21.45
N ALA A 227 3.25 0.45 20.16
CA ALA A 227 4.38 1.21 19.65
C ALA A 227 4.15 1.53 18.18
N LEU A 228 4.68 2.67 17.76
CA LEU A 228 4.74 3.10 16.37
C LEU A 228 6.21 3.16 15.96
N HIS A 229 6.54 2.48 14.87
CA HIS A 229 7.79 2.64 14.16
C HIS A 229 7.51 3.22 12.77
N THR A 230 8.31 4.18 12.33
CA THR A 230 8.26 4.66 10.94
C THR A 230 9.66 5.00 10.46
N ASN A 231 9.91 4.71 9.19
CA ASN A 231 11.12 5.12 8.48
C ASN A 231 10.91 6.42 7.68
N LEU A 232 9.73 7.04 7.79
CA LEU A 232 9.45 8.38 7.27
C LEU A 232 8.74 9.22 8.33
N TRP A 233 9.38 10.32 8.74
CA TRP A 233 8.75 11.30 9.62
C TRP A 233 8.68 12.66 8.92
N TYR A 234 7.60 12.86 8.15
CA TYR A 234 7.36 14.15 7.51
C TYR A 234 6.81 15.14 8.53
N GLN A 235 7.61 16.14 8.87
CA GLN A 235 7.26 17.24 9.77
C GLN A 235 7.56 18.58 9.09
N VAL A 236 6.56 19.46 9.04
CA VAL A 236 6.71 20.81 8.50
C VAL A 236 7.44 21.67 9.54
N PRO A 237 8.51 22.39 9.18
CA PRO A 237 9.12 23.38 10.07
C PRO A 237 8.06 24.42 10.48
N ASN A 238 7.96 24.66 11.78
CA ASN A 238 7.08 25.71 12.30
C ASN A 238 7.77 27.09 12.21
N GLN A 239 7.09 28.14 12.64
CA GLN A 239 7.63 29.51 12.56
C GLN A 239 8.96 29.66 13.33
N GLN A 240 9.07 29.07 14.52
CA GLN A 240 10.28 29.13 15.32
C GLN A 240 11.47 28.44 14.63
N ASP A 241 11.22 27.30 13.98
CA ASP A 241 12.24 26.57 13.22
C ASP A 241 12.76 27.45 12.06
N MET A 242 11.85 28.14 11.36
CA MET A 242 12.18 29.04 10.26
C MET A 242 12.91 30.30 10.73
N ASP A 243 12.51 30.88 11.87
CA ASP A 243 13.18 32.04 12.45
C ASP A 243 14.64 31.71 12.85
N ASN A 244 14.83 30.54 13.47
CA ASN A 244 16.16 30.03 13.79
C ASN A 244 17.00 29.78 12.54
N PHE A 245 16.40 29.21 11.50
CA PHE A 245 17.08 28.96 10.23
C PHE A 245 17.54 30.26 9.55
N ASN A 246 16.65 31.24 9.47
CA ASN A 246 16.93 32.55 8.87
C ASN A 246 17.99 33.34 9.66
N ALA A 247 17.97 33.24 10.99
CA ALA A 247 18.98 33.82 11.87
C ALA A 247 20.31 33.07 11.88
N LYS A 248 20.42 31.93 11.16
CA LYS A 248 21.57 31.01 11.18
C LYS A 248 21.87 30.42 12.56
N ASN A 249 20.83 30.24 13.36
CA ASN A 249 20.87 29.65 14.71
C ASN A 249 20.49 28.16 14.73
N SER A 250 19.95 27.61 13.63
CA SER A 250 19.69 26.17 13.50
C SER A 250 20.98 25.35 13.53
N THR A 251 20.90 24.15 14.08
CA THR A 251 21.96 23.15 13.92
C THR A 251 22.14 22.76 12.45
N ALA A 252 23.28 22.14 12.12
CA ALA A 252 23.53 21.66 10.76
C ALA A 252 22.49 20.63 10.29
N GLU A 253 22.02 19.78 11.20
CA GLU A 253 20.99 18.76 10.91
C GLU A 253 19.62 19.41 10.65
N GLU A 254 19.20 20.35 11.49
CA GLU A 254 17.94 21.09 11.28
C GLU A 254 17.97 21.88 9.96
N ALA A 255 19.07 22.57 9.68
CA ALA A 255 19.24 23.29 8.42
C ALA A 255 19.21 22.36 7.21
N PHE A 256 19.80 21.17 7.31
CA PHE A 256 19.73 20.15 6.27
C PHE A 256 18.28 19.68 6.05
N LEU A 257 17.56 19.31 7.10
CA LEU A 257 16.18 18.85 7.02
C LEU A 257 15.25 19.92 6.44
N ILE A 258 15.37 21.18 6.87
CA ILE A 258 14.59 22.31 6.35
C ILE A 258 14.82 22.45 4.84
N ASN A 259 16.09 22.42 4.40
CA ASN A 259 16.43 22.54 2.98
C ASN A 259 15.92 21.37 2.14
N VAL A 260 16.05 20.13 2.64
CA VAL A 260 15.54 18.93 1.96
C VAL A 260 14.01 19.02 1.78
N LEU A 261 13.28 19.40 2.84
CA LEU A 261 11.84 19.54 2.79
C LEU A 261 11.39 20.67 1.87
N ALA A 262 12.08 21.82 1.90
CA ALA A 262 11.80 22.93 1.01
C ALA A 262 12.03 22.53 -0.47
N THR A 263 13.15 21.87 -0.76
CA THR A 263 13.48 21.38 -2.11
C THR A 263 12.44 20.37 -2.59
N PHE A 264 12.08 19.40 -1.74
CA PHE A 264 11.04 18.42 -2.07
C PHE A 264 9.71 19.09 -2.41
N ARG A 265 9.29 20.07 -1.61
CA ARG A 265 8.03 20.81 -1.84
C ARG A 265 8.01 21.60 -3.11
N LEU A 266 9.09 22.31 -3.40
CA LEU A 266 9.15 23.26 -4.51
C LEU A 266 9.42 22.57 -5.85
N SER A 267 10.13 21.43 -5.84
CA SER A 267 10.62 20.81 -7.07
C SER A 267 10.05 19.43 -7.37
N PHE A 268 9.52 18.71 -6.38
CA PHE A 268 9.23 17.27 -6.51
C PHE A 268 7.79 16.87 -6.15
N LEU A 269 6.87 17.83 -5.93
CA LEU A 269 5.46 17.55 -5.62
C LEU A 269 4.52 17.51 -6.83
N GLY A 270 5.02 17.63 -8.07
CA GLY A 270 4.18 17.68 -9.28
C GLY A 270 3.20 16.50 -9.39
N GLN A 271 3.67 15.27 -9.19
CA GLN A 271 2.81 14.08 -9.22
C GLN A 271 1.71 14.14 -8.15
N ARG A 272 2.06 14.54 -6.92
CA ARG A 272 1.11 14.67 -5.82
C ARG A 272 0.01 15.68 -6.16
N GLN A 273 0.39 16.84 -6.71
CA GLN A 273 -0.58 17.87 -7.09
C GLN A 273 -1.59 17.37 -8.13
N VAL A 274 -1.13 16.58 -9.11
CA VAL A 274 -2.04 15.97 -10.10
C VAL A 274 -3.00 14.98 -9.41
N PHE A 275 -2.49 14.10 -8.55
CA PHE A 275 -3.33 13.10 -7.87
C PHE A 275 -4.32 13.71 -6.87
N GLU A 276 -3.97 14.81 -6.21
CA GLU A 276 -4.86 15.47 -5.24
C GLU A 276 -6.01 16.24 -5.92
N ASN A 277 -5.78 16.78 -7.12
CA ASN A 277 -6.74 17.66 -7.79
C ASN A 277 -7.50 16.97 -8.94
N GLU A 278 -6.87 16.02 -9.64
CA GLU A 278 -7.40 15.41 -10.86
C GLU A 278 -7.17 13.89 -10.95
N PRO A 279 -7.44 13.10 -9.87
CA PRO A 279 -7.09 11.68 -9.82
C PRO A 279 -7.77 10.81 -10.89
N LEU A 280 -8.90 11.25 -11.46
CA LEU A 280 -9.66 10.52 -12.48
C LEU A 280 -9.36 10.96 -13.91
N GLN A 281 -8.62 12.05 -14.14
CA GLN A 281 -8.31 12.49 -15.50
C GLN A 281 -7.27 11.61 -16.20
N TRP A 282 -6.56 10.79 -15.42
CA TRP A 282 -5.45 9.95 -15.89
C TRP A 282 -5.73 8.45 -15.73
N ALA A 283 -6.98 8.09 -15.40
CA ALA A 283 -7.46 6.72 -15.20
C ALA A 283 -8.01 6.08 -16.49
#